data_AF-A0A9K3DAE6-F1
#
_entry.id   AF-A0A9K3DAE6-F1
#
_cell.length_a   1.000
_cell.length_b   1.000
_cell.length_c   1.000
_cell.angle_alpha   90.00
_cell.angle_beta   90.00
_cell.angle_gamma   90.00
#
_symmetry.space_group_name_H-M   'P 1'
#
loop_
_entity.id
_entity.type
_entity.pdbx_description
1 polymer ?
#
loop_
_entity_poly.entity_id
_entity_poly.type
_entity_poly.pdbx_seq_one_letter_code
_entity_poly.pdbx_strand_id
1 'polypeptide(L)'
;LTGWTLLMALLDMSVVNLCLYPISAEFNEPLAVVQWVSDGYSIFLAATSILAGKIGDRFGQSIVFQVGQIAFMIFSFLCGHAGSLNELIFFRILQGGAASFLMSNSMSISTILCT
;
A
#
# COMPACT_ATOMS: atom_id res chain seq x y z
N LEU A 1 13.74 13.31 0.24
CA LEU A 1 12.37 13.12 -0.29
C LEU A 1 11.82 11.72 -0.03
N THR A 2 12.61 10.67 -0.24
CA THR A 2 12.27 9.25 0.02
C THR A 2 12.00 8.89 1.50
N GLY A 3 12.58 9.61 2.47
CA GLY A 3 12.30 9.37 3.89
C GLY A 3 10.85 9.68 4.29
N TRP A 4 10.22 10.67 3.65
CA TRP A 4 8.84 11.06 3.94
C TRP A 4 7.82 10.04 3.42
N THR A 5 8.06 9.41 2.27
CA THR A 5 7.18 8.35 1.74
C THR A 5 7.24 7.09 2.58
N LEU A 6 8.43 6.73 3.09
CA LEU A 6 8.59 5.60 4.00
C LEU A 6 7.85 5.82 5.33
N LEU A 7 7.94 7.03 5.88
CA LEU A 7 7.25 7.43 7.10
C LEU A 7 5.72 7.41 6.92
N MET A 8 5.21 7.88 5.78
CA MET A 8 3.78 7.80 5.46
C MET A 8 3.28 6.35 5.35
N ALA A 9 4.04 5.45 4.72
CA ALA A 9 3.67 4.04 4.62
C ALA A 9 3.66 3.31 5.99
N LEU A 10 4.61 3.64 6.87
CA LEU A 10 4.67 3.10 8.24
C LEU A 10 3.51 3.62 9.11
N LEU A 11 3.15 4.90 8.95
CA LEU A 11 1.99 5.47 9.63
C LEU A 11 0.69 4.81 9.17
N ASP A 12 0.52 4.56 7.87
CA ASP A 12 -0.68 3.91 7.33
C ASP A 12 -0.91 2.50 7.90
N MET A 13 0.15 1.72 8.07
CA MET A 13 0.07 0.42 8.74
C MET A 13 -0.32 0.54 10.23
N SER A 14 0.19 1.55 10.92
CA SER A 14 -0.07 1.76 12.35
C SER A 14 -1.50 2.28 12.61
N VAL A 15 -1.98 3.18 11.76
CA VAL A 15 -3.34 3.74 11.83
C VAL A 15 -4.38 2.64 11.61
N VAL A 16 -4.22 1.77 10.61
CA VAL A 16 -5.19 0.68 10.39
C VAL A 16 -5.22 -0.31 11.55
N ASN A 17 -4.09 -0.62 12.16
CA ASN A 17 -4.06 -1.46 13.37
C ASN A 17 -4.82 -0.82 14.54
N LEU A 18 -4.72 0.50 14.70
CA LEU A 18 -5.50 1.24 15.71
C LEU A 18 -7.00 1.29 15.39
N CYS A 19 -7.35 1.29 14.10
CA CYS A 19 -8.72 1.38 13.63
C CYS A 19 -9.44 0.02 13.50
N LEU A 20 -8.76 -1.12 13.69
CA LEU A 20 -9.36 -2.47 13.61
C LEU A 20 -10.60 -2.62 14.51
N TYR A 21 -10.55 -2.09 15.73
CA TYR A 21 -11.65 -2.19 16.69
C TYR A 21 -12.87 -1.30 16.32
N PRO A 22 -12.70 0.00 15.99
CA PRO A 22 -13.83 0.81 15.51
C PRO A 22 -14.41 0.31 14.19
N ILE A 23 -13.61 -0.22 13.25
CA ILE A 23 -14.13 -0.84 12.01
C ILE A 23 -14.99 -2.07 12.33
N SER A 24 -14.55 -2.94 13.25
CA SER A 24 -15.36 -4.08 13.69
C SER A 24 -16.67 -3.64 14.34
N ALA A 25 -16.64 -2.57 15.15
CA ALA A 25 -17.83 -2.04 15.82
C ALA A 25 -18.81 -1.35 14.86
N GLU A 26 -18.31 -0.66 13.84
CA GLU A 26 -19.12 0.09 12.87
C GLU A 26 -19.76 -0.85 11.83
N PHE A 27 -19.05 -1.90 11.40
CA PHE A 27 -19.55 -2.88 10.43
C PHE A 27 -20.20 -4.12 11.06
N ASN A 28 -20.16 -4.29 12.39
CA ASN A 28 -20.66 -5.46 13.12
C ASN A 28 -20.09 -6.83 12.62
N GLU A 29 -18.92 -6.80 12.00
CA GLU A 29 -18.26 -7.99 11.45
C GLU A 29 -17.24 -8.58 12.44
N PRO A 30 -17.02 -9.93 12.42
CA PRO A 30 -16.06 -10.57 13.29
C PRO A 30 -14.65 -10.00 13.08
N LEU A 31 -13.92 -9.81 14.18
CA LEU A 31 -12.54 -9.30 14.16
C LEU A 31 -11.63 -10.07 13.19
N ALA A 32 -11.87 -11.37 13.02
CA ALA A 32 -11.15 -12.23 12.07
C ALA A 32 -11.28 -11.77 10.61
N VAL A 33 -12.42 -11.20 10.22
CA VAL A 33 -12.63 -10.65 8.87
C VAL A 33 -11.97 -9.29 8.74
N VAL A 34 -12.03 -8.47 9.78
CA VAL A 34 -11.41 -7.13 9.80
C VAL A 34 -9.88 -7.23 9.74
N GLN A 35 -9.28 -8.26 10.33
CA GLN A 35 -7.83 -8.52 10.25
C GLN A 35 -7.32 -8.69 8.80
N TRP A 36 -8.16 -9.19 7.88
CA TRP A 36 -7.80 -9.31 6.47
C TRP A 36 -7.48 -7.97 5.79
N VAL A 37 -7.93 -6.84 6.36
CA VAL A 37 -7.55 -5.50 5.87
C VAL A 37 -6.04 -5.25 6.01
N SER A 38 -5.42 -5.76 7.08
CA SER A 38 -3.98 -5.64 7.32
C SER A 38 -3.19 -6.79 6.68
N ASP A 39 -3.69 -8.02 6.82
CA ASP A 39 -3.01 -9.20 6.28
C ASP A 39 -3.03 -9.21 4.76
N GLY A 40 -4.17 -8.88 4.14
CA GLY A 40 -4.31 -8.78 2.69
C GLY A 40 -3.36 -7.75 2.08
N TYR A 41 -3.25 -6.58 2.71
CA TYR A 41 -2.27 -5.55 2.33
C TYR A 41 -0.84 -6.10 2.35
N SER A 42 -0.45 -6.76 3.45
CA SER A 42 0.91 -7.26 3.66
C SER A 42 1.27 -8.39 2.69
N ILE A 43 0.34 -9.32 2.45
CA ILE A 43 0.51 -10.43 1.50
C ILE A 43 0.71 -9.87 0.09
N PHE A 44 -0.13 -8.92 -0.33
CA PHE A 44 -0.05 -8.37 -1.68
C PHE A 44 1.18 -7.50 -1.87
N LEU A 45 1.54 -6.69 -0.87
CA LEU A 45 2.76 -5.91 -0.82
C LEU A 45 3.98 -6.82 -1.04
N ALA A 46 4.09 -7.92 -0.29
CA ALA A 46 5.19 -8.88 -0.40
C ALA A 46 5.21 -9.57 -1.77
N ALA A 47 4.06 -10.04 -2.25
CA ALA A 47 3.93 -10.72 -3.55
C ALA A 47 4.31 -9.81 -4.73
N THR A 48 3.91 -8.54 -4.67
CA THR A 48 4.20 -7.56 -5.72
C THR A 48 5.57 -6.89 -5.58
N SER A 49 6.27 -7.05 -4.44
CA SER A 49 7.59 -6.43 -4.21
C SER A 49 8.65 -6.89 -5.21
N ILE A 50 8.65 -8.19 -5.50
CA ILE A 50 9.56 -8.80 -6.48
C ILE A 50 9.21 -8.34 -7.91
N LEU A 51 7.92 -8.27 -8.23
CA LEU A 51 7.44 -7.78 -9.54
C LEU A 51 7.78 -6.31 -9.73
N ALA A 52 7.58 -5.49 -8.71
CA ALA A 52 7.87 -4.07 -8.70
C ALA A 52 9.34 -3.77 -8.97
N GLY A 53 10.25 -4.55 -8.38
CA GLY A 53 11.68 -4.47 -8.67
C GLY A 53 12.00 -4.75 -10.15
N LYS A 54 11.53 -5.89 -10.68
CA LYS A 54 11.79 -6.27 -12.08
C LYS A 54 11.18 -5.30 -13.10
N ILE A 55 10.01 -4.74 -12.81
CA ILE A 55 9.35 -3.75 -13.67
C ILE A 55 10.10 -2.41 -13.61
N GLY A 56 10.56 -2.00 -12.42
CA GLY A 56 11.42 -0.84 -12.22
C GLY A 56 12.70 -0.90 -13.05
N ASP A 57 13.37 -2.06 -13.03
CA ASP A 57 14.62 -2.28 -13.77
C ASP A 57 14.43 -2.26 -15.30
N ARG A 58 13.23 -2.63 -15.78
CA ARG A 58 12.93 -2.71 -17.22
C ARG A 58 12.38 -1.42 -17.83
N PHE A 59 11.52 -0.69 -17.11
CA PHE A 59 10.81 0.48 -17.63
C PHE A 59 11.34 1.82 -17.12
N GLY A 60 12.33 1.79 -16.21
CA GLY A 60 12.86 2.99 -15.59
C GLY A 60 12.16 3.28 -14.26
N GLN A 61 12.94 3.27 -13.19
CA GLN A 61 12.46 3.31 -11.81
C GLN A 61 11.69 4.60 -11.49
N SER A 62 12.02 5.72 -12.15
CA SER A 62 11.32 6.99 -11.98
C SER A 62 9.87 6.97 -12.51
N ILE A 63 9.64 6.33 -13.66
CA ILE A 63 8.29 6.19 -14.25
C ILE A 63 7.44 5.27 -13.36
N VAL A 64 8.01 4.14 -12.94
CA VAL A 64 7.33 3.17 -12.08
C VAL A 64 6.98 3.76 -10.72
N PHE A 65 7.86 4.60 -10.17
CA PHE A 65 7.58 5.35 -8.95
C PHE A 65 6.39 6.32 -9.11
N GLN A 66 6.35 7.10 -10.20
CA GLN A 66 5.25 8.03 -10.46
C GLN A 66 3.91 7.31 -10.67
N VAL A 67 3.91 6.22 -11.44
CA VAL A 67 2.71 5.38 -11.66
C VAL A 67 2.23 4.77 -10.34
N GLY A 68 3.14 4.25 -9.52
CA GLY A 68 2.82 3.72 -8.19
C GLY A 68 2.20 4.78 -7.27
N GLN A 69 2.71 6.02 -7.33
CA GLN A 69 2.18 7.14 -6.54
C GLN A 69 0.75 7.51 -6.93
N ILE A 70 0.47 7.57 -8.24
CA ILE A 70 -0.88 7.85 -8.75
C ILE A 70 -1.84 6.73 -8.38
N ALA A 71 -1.43 5.47 -8.58
CA ALA A 71 -2.23 4.31 -8.22
C ALA A 71 -2.56 4.28 -6.70
N PHE A 72 -1.57 4.59 -5.85
CA PHE A 72 -1.76 4.65 -4.41
C PHE A 72 -2.78 5.72 -4.01
N MET A 73 -2.71 6.91 -4.63
CA MET A 73 -3.67 8.00 -4.36
C MET A 73 -5.10 7.61 -4.76
N ILE A 74 -5.27 6.96 -5.92
CA ILE A 74 -6.57 6.48 -6.39
C ILE A 74 -7.12 5.45 -5.40
N PHE A 75 -6.35 4.41 -5.07
CA PHE A 75 -6.83 3.36 -4.17
C PHE A 75 -7.13 3.89 -2.76
N SER A 76 -6.34 4.84 -2.24
CA SER A 76 -6.61 5.49 -0.96
C SER A 76 -7.95 6.23 -0.96
N PHE A 77 -8.26 6.94 -2.06
CA PHE A 77 -9.55 7.59 -2.23
C PHE A 77 -10.71 6.59 -2.29
N LEU A 78 -10.52 5.46 -2.99
CA LEU A 78 -11.51 4.38 -3.06
C LEU A 78 -11.73 3.69 -1.69
N CYS A 79 -10.68 3.52 -0.89
CA CYS A 79 -10.81 3.02 0.48
C CYS A 79 -11.70 3.94 1.34
N GLY A 80 -11.61 5.27 1.16
CA GLY A 80 -12.47 6.23 1.84
C GLY A 80 -13.93 6.24 1.37
N HIS A 81 -14.23 5.64 0.21
CA HIS A 81 -15.58 5.53 -0.36
C HIS A 81 -16.21 4.14 -0.16
N ALA A 82 -15.52 3.21 0.51
CA ALA A 82 -15.99 1.85 0.66
C ALA A 82 -17.26 1.78 1.52
N GLY A 83 -18.35 1.24 0.97
CA GLY A 83 -19.62 1.04 1.67
C GLY A 83 -19.73 -0.31 2.39
N SER A 84 -18.76 -1.21 2.19
CA SER A 84 -18.73 -2.55 2.76
C SER A 84 -17.33 -2.98 3.15
N LEU A 85 -17.23 -3.86 4.16
CA LEU A 85 -15.95 -4.36 4.65
C LEU A 85 -15.17 -5.13 3.58
N ASN A 86 -15.85 -5.90 2.73
CA ASN A 86 -15.21 -6.66 1.66
C ASN A 86 -14.64 -5.75 0.55
N GLU A 87 -15.34 -4.67 0.18
CA GLU A 87 -14.78 -3.66 -0.73
C GLU A 87 -13.58 -2.96 -0.12
N LEU A 88 -13.64 -2.62 1.17
CA LEU A 88 -12.53 -2.01 1.88
C LEU A 88 -11.29 -2.92 1.83
N ILE A 89 -11.43 -4.21 2.15
CA ILE A 89 -10.35 -5.20 2.05
C ILE A 89 -9.80 -5.26 0.62
N PHE A 90 -10.69 -5.32 -0.39
CA PHE A 90 -10.28 -5.42 -1.79
C PHE A 90 -9.46 -4.20 -2.24
N PHE A 91 -9.92 -2.99 -1.92
CA PHE A 91 -9.18 -1.76 -2.23
C PHE A 91 -7.86 -1.68 -1.46
N ARG A 92 -7.81 -2.12 -0.20
CA ARG A 92 -6.58 -2.16 0.61
C ARG A 92 -5.55 -3.14 0.06
N ILE A 93 -5.98 -4.29 -0.46
CA ILE A 93 -5.10 -5.25 -1.15
C ILE A 93 -4.48 -4.60 -2.39
N LEU A 94 -5.29 -3.91 -3.20
CA LEU A 94 -4.80 -3.19 -4.38
C LEU A 94 -3.85 -2.05 -4.02
N GLN A 95 -4.14 -1.33 -2.93
CA GLN A 95 -3.29 -0.28 -2.39
C GLN A 95 -1.93 -0.82 -1.93
N GLY A 96 -1.87 -2.02 -1.34
CA GLY A 96 -0.63 -2.72 -0.99
C GLY A 96 0.22 -3.04 -2.21
N GLY A 97 -0.41 -3.42 -3.32
CA GLY A 97 0.25 -3.53 -4.62
C GLY A 97 0.93 -2.22 -5.04
N ALA A 98 0.20 -1.11 -5.02
CA ALA A 98 0.71 0.21 -5.38
C ALA A 98 1.85 0.69 -4.44
N ALA A 99 1.74 0.42 -3.13
CA ALA A 99 2.77 0.74 -2.14
C ALA A 99 4.10 0.01 -2.39
N SER A 100 4.03 -1.21 -2.92
CA SER A 100 5.21 -2.01 -3.27
C SER A 100 6.06 -1.36 -4.36
N PHE A 101 5.40 -0.78 -5.38
CA PHE A 101 6.05 -0.03 -6.44
C PHE A 101 6.71 1.27 -5.93
N LEU A 102 6.13 1.90 -4.90
CA LEU A 102 6.74 3.07 -4.26
C LEU A 102 8.00 2.68 -3.48
N MET A 103 7.95 1.63 -2.65
CA MET A 103 9.08 1.23 -1.80
C MET A 103 10.29 0.73 -2.59
N SER A 104 10.09 -0.17 -3.57
CA SER A 104 11.19 -0.76 -4.35
C SER A 104 11.94 0.29 -5.19
N ASN A 105 11.22 1.24 -5.80
CA ASN A 105 11.85 2.25 -6.66
C ASN A 105 12.46 3.42 -5.86
N SER A 106 11.96 3.70 -4.64
CA SER A 106 12.53 4.73 -3.75
C SER A 106 13.99 4.44 -3.37
N MET A 107 14.31 3.18 -3.06
CA MET A 107 15.66 2.75 -2.69
C MET A 107 16.64 2.93 -3.85
N SER A 108 16.23 2.54 -5.07
CA SER A 108 17.15 2.55 -6.21
C SER A 108 17.39 3.95 -6.81
N ILE A 109 16.39 4.84 -6.78
CA ILE A 109 16.60 6.26 -7.13
C ILE A 109 17.60 6.92 -6.17
N SER A 110 17.56 6.55 -4.87
CA SER A 110 18.52 7.05 -3.89
C SER A 110 19.95 6.55 -4.15
N THR A 111 20.10 5.34 -4.70
CA THR A 111 21.41 4.79 -5.05
C THR A 111 22.02 5.50 -6.25
N ILE A 112 21.23 5.78 -7.30
CA ILE A 112 21.69 6.48 -8.51
C ILE A 112 22.11 7.93 -8.23
N LEU A 113 21.47 8.61 -7.27
CA LEU A 113 21.82 9.98 -6.89
C LEU A 113 23.12 10.09 -6.07
N CYS A 114 23.61 8.98 -5.49
CA CYS A 114 24.82 8.94 -4.66
C CYS A 114 26.08 8.45 -5.41
N THR A 115 25.93 7.98 -6.65
CA THR A 115 27.01 7.64 -7.59
C THR A 115 27.20 8.74 -8.61
#